data_AF-A0A225VM39-F1
#
_entry.id   AF-A0A225VM39-F1
#
_cell.length_a   1.000
_cell.length_b   1.000
_cell.length_c   1.000
_cell.angle_alpha   90.00
_cell.angle_beta   90.00
_cell.angle_gamma   90.00
#
_symmetry.space_group_name_H-M   'P 1'
#
loop_
_entity.id
_entity.type
_entity.pdbx_description
1 polymer ?
#
loop_
_entity_poly.entity_id
_entity_poly.type
_entity_poly.pdbx_seq_one_letter_code
_entity_poly.pdbx_strand_id
1 'polypeptide(L)'
;MSNHTIDETAYSSLSRIVRENNWSVEETTQFLRGEFSNASRPNKALDPMRLYPHLDLVVQIAKVGIDVTWRGGPHPRRPPSKNHGSCRRYLRAVTRRLREGQDSGHYMVVDADILKQWPEGVCSPLGAVEKKDVDPAEEVRTIHDLSYPKNDSVNVAFVTDSVPKVRYKSVIVVAR
;
A
#
# COMPACT_ATOMS: atom_id res chain seq x y z
N MET A 1 -14.39 -25.32 2.33
CA MET A 1 -14.03 -23.90 2.54
C MET A 1 -12.53 -23.77 2.30
N SER A 2 -12.09 -22.91 1.39
CA SER A 2 -10.66 -22.73 1.10
C SER A 2 -9.94 -22.19 2.34
N ASN A 3 -8.85 -22.83 2.74
CA ASN A 3 -7.93 -22.27 3.73
C ASN A 3 -7.11 -21.19 3.02
N HIS A 4 -7.55 -19.94 3.15
CA HIS A 4 -6.80 -18.81 2.61
C HIS A 4 -5.58 -18.55 3.49
N THR A 5 -4.48 -19.25 3.19
CA THR A 5 -3.16 -18.98 3.73
C THR A 5 -2.40 -18.08 2.77
N ILE A 6 -1.52 -17.23 3.32
CA ILE A 6 -0.57 -16.47 2.51
C ILE A 6 0.23 -17.43 1.64
N ASP A 7 0.55 -17.01 0.41
CA ASP A 7 1.38 -17.81 -0.48
C ASP A 7 2.83 -17.85 0.00
N GLU A 8 3.18 -18.95 0.65
CA GLU A 8 4.51 -19.16 1.23
C GLU A 8 5.60 -19.22 0.17
N THR A 9 5.35 -19.94 -0.93
CA THR A 9 6.32 -20.02 -2.02
C THR A 9 6.58 -18.65 -2.63
N ALA A 10 5.54 -17.85 -2.86
CA ALA A 10 5.69 -16.52 -3.45
C ALA A 10 6.45 -15.57 -2.52
N TYR A 11 6.05 -15.42 -1.24
CA TYR A 11 6.74 -14.46 -0.36
C TYR A 11 8.16 -14.90 -0.02
N SER A 12 8.41 -16.20 0.18
CA SER A 12 9.75 -16.70 0.52
C SER A 12 10.70 -16.57 -0.67
N SER A 13 10.24 -16.88 -1.88
CA SER A 13 11.03 -16.71 -3.11
C SER A 13 11.36 -15.24 -3.35
N LEU A 14 10.37 -14.35 -3.21
CA LEU A 14 10.59 -12.91 -3.34
C LEU A 14 11.60 -12.42 -2.29
N SER A 15 11.42 -12.81 -1.04
CA SER A 15 12.32 -12.41 0.05
C SER A 15 13.75 -12.91 -0.18
N ARG A 16 13.93 -14.12 -0.74
CA ARG A 16 15.25 -14.61 -1.14
C ARG A 16 15.86 -13.73 -2.23
N ILE A 17 15.11 -13.42 -3.29
CA ILE A 17 15.59 -12.57 -4.39
C ILE A 17 16.01 -11.20 -3.85
N VAL A 18 15.19 -10.58 -3.00
CA VAL A 18 15.49 -9.29 -2.36
C VAL A 18 16.80 -9.36 -1.58
N ARG A 19 17.00 -10.41 -0.78
CA ARG A 19 18.23 -10.58 0.00
C ARG A 19 19.46 -10.78 -0.87
N GLU A 20 19.37 -11.67 -1.87
CA GLU A 20 20.49 -12.02 -2.74
C GLU A 20 20.96 -10.85 -3.61
N ASN A 21 20.03 -10.01 -4.05
CA ASN A 21 20.34 -8.84 -4.87
C ASN A 21 20.53 -7.55 -4.07
N ASN A 22 20.32 -7.60 -2.74
CA ASN A 22 20.33 -6.43 -1.87
C ASN A 22 19.41 -5.30 -2.37
N TRP A 23 18.21 -5.67 -2.84
CA TRP A 23 17.26 -4.72 -3.41
C TRP A 23 16.61 -3.83 -2.34
N SER A 24 16.53 -2.55 -2.65
CA SER A 24 15.70 -1.57 -1.95
C SER A 24 14.20 -1.86 -2.09
N VAL A 25 13.37 -1.17 -1.29
CA VAL A 25 11.90 -1.20 -1.46
C VAL A 25 11.51 -0.79 -2.87
N GLU A 26 12.21 0.20 -3.43
CA GLU A 26 11.94 0.75 -4.75
C GLU A 26 12.22 -0.28 -5.85
N GLU A 27 13.41 -0.88 -5.87
CA GLU A 27 13.78 -1.90 -6.86
C GLU A 27 12.86 -3.12 -6.79
N THR A 28 12.49 -3.54 -5.58
CA THR A 28 11.54 -4.65 -5.39
C THR A 28 10.15 -4.29 -5.92
N THR A 29 9.70 -3.06 -5.70
CA THR A 29 8.41 -2.56 -6.20
C THR A 29 8.40 -2.48 -7.72
N GLN A 30 9.49 -1.97 -8.32
CA GLN A 30 9.68 -1.91 -9.76
C GLN A 30 9.65 -3.31 -10.38
N PHE A 31 10.36 -4.27 -9.78
CA PHE A 31 10.35 -5.67 -10.21
C PHE A 31 8.94 -6.26 -10.21
N LEU A 32 8.18 -6.10 -9.11
CA LEU A 32 6.81 -6.61 -9.01
C LEU A 32 5.83 -5.97 -10.00
N ARG A 33 6.04 -4.69 -10.33
CA ARG A 33 5.25 -3.98 -11.33
C ARG A 33 5.72 -4.28 -12.77
N GLY A 34 6.84 -4.97 -12.92
CA GLY A 34 7.51 -5.22 -14.20
C GLY A 34 8.03 -3.94 -14.85
N GLU A 35 8.44 -2.96 -14.06
CA GLU A 35 9.07 -1.74 -14.56
C GLU A 35 10.47 -2.10 -15.09
N PHE A 36 10.66 -1.96 -16.40
CA PHE A 36 11.92 -2.25 -17.09
C PHE A 36 12.34 -1.05 -17.95
N SER A 37 13.56 -1.07 -18.49
CA SER A 37 14.09 0.05 -19.29
C SER A 37 13.20 0.47 -20.47
N ASN A 38 12.46 -0.48 -21.07
CA ASN A 38 11.52 -0.23 -22.17
C ASN A 38 10.07 0.07 -21.70
N ALA A 39 9.78 -0.06 -20.40
CA ALA A 39 8.45 0.06 -19.83
C ALA A 39 8.53 0.54 -18.36
N SER A 40 9.19 1.68 -18.14
CA SER A 40 9.51 2.22 -16.80
C SER A 40 8.33 2.89 -16.08
N ARG A 41 7.12 2.86 -16.66
CA ARG A 41 5.97 3.54 -16.06
C ARG A 41 5.44 2.74 -14.86
N PRO A 42 5.28 3.37 -13.68
CA PRO A 42 4.80 2.67 -12.50
C PRO A 42 3.31 2.30 -12.60
N ASN A 43 2.50 3.17 -13.20
CA ASN A 43 1.06 3.00 -13.31
C ASN A 43 0.67 2.56 -14.73
N LYS A 44 0.96 1.30 -15.06
CA LYS A 44 0.73 0.76 -16.41
C LYS A 44 -0.75 0.76 -16.84
N ALA A 45 -1.66 0.67 -15.88
CA ALA A 45 -3.10 0.71 -16.11
C ALA A 45 -3.63 2.10 -16.50
N LEU A 46 -2.88 3.17 -16.22
CA LEU A 46 -3.23 4.52 -16.66
C LEU A 46 -2.76 4.71 -18.10
N ASP A 47 -3.73 4.92 -19.00
CA ASP A 47 -3.48 5.32 -20.38
C ASP A 47 -3.32 6.85 -20.44
N PRO A 48 -2.11 7.37 -20.73
CA PRO A 48 -1.86 8.80 -20.81
C PRO A 48 -2.58 9.49 -21.97
N MET A 49 -3.16 8.75 -22.93
CA MET A 49 -3.86 9.32 -24.07
C MET A 49 -5.36 9.56 -23.83
N ARG A 50 -5.90 9.15 -22.68
CA ARG A 50 -7.31 9.40 -22.34
C ARG A 50 -7.52 10.82 -21.82
N LEU A 51 -8.49 11.53 -22.38
CA LEU A 51 -8.83 12.92 -22.05
C LEU A 51 -9.37 13.04 -20.62
N TYR A 52 -8.52 13.46 -19.69
CA TYR A 52 -8.94 13.88 -18.34
C TYR A 52 -8.89 15.41 -18.25
N PRO A 53 -9.81 16.07 -17.52
CA PRO A 53 -9.73 17.51 -17.23
C PRO A 53 -8.43 17.95 -16.53
N HIS A 54 -7.67 16.98 -16.01
CA HIS A 54 -6.34 17.15 -15.43
C HIS A 54 -5.30 16.30 -16.17
N LEU A 55 -5.39 16.23 -17.50
CA LEU A 55 -4.59 15.35 -18.36
C LEU A 55 -3.10 15.41 -18.00
N ASP A 56 -2.52 16.61 -17.90
CA ASP A 56 -1.10 16.78 -17.61
C ASP A 56 -0.70 16.16 -16.27
N LEU A 57 -1.53 16.35 -15.24
CA LEU A 57 -1.31 15.76 -13.92
C LEU A 57 -1.47 14.23 -13.94
N VAL A 58 -2.49 13.71 -14.61
CA VAL A 58 -2.71 12.26 -14.71
C VAL A 58 -1.59 11.61 -15.52
N VAL A 59 -1.13 12.26 -16.60
CA VAL A 59 0.03 11.84 -17.40
C VAL A 59 1.30 11.87 -16.56
N GLN A 60 1.51 12.90 -15.75
CA GLN A 60 2.66 12.98 -14.85
C GLN A 60 2.61 11.83 -13.82
N ILE A 61 1.49 11.62 -13.15
CA ILE A 61 1.30 10.51 -12.19
C ILE A 61 1.49 9.15 -12.87
N ALA A 62 1.04 9.01 -14.11
CA ALA A 62 1.20 7.78 -14.88
C ALA A 62 2.66 7.51 -15.27
N LYS A 63 3.44 8.57 -15.52
CA LYS A 63 4.84 8.49 -15.96
C LYS A 63 5.83 8.34 -14.81
N VAL A 64 5.66 9.12 -13.74
CA VAL A 64 6.66 9.25 -12.66
C VAL A 64 6.11 8.98 -11.26
N GLY A 65 4.80 8.72 -11.12
CA GLY A 65 4.15 8.58 -9.83
C GLY A 65 3.76 9.92 -9.19
N ILE A 66 3.37 9.89 -7.91
CA ILE A 66 3.05 11.09 -7.13
C ILE A 66 4.30 11.47 -6.35
N ASP A 67 4.86 12.65 -6.63
CA ASP A 67 5.88 13.27 -5.79
C ASP A 67 5.19 14.06 -4.67
N VAL A 68 5.52 13.74 -3.43
CA VAL A 68 4.88 14.32 -2.24
C VAL A 68 5.94 14.89 -1.32
N THR A 69 5.63 16.03 -0.69
CA THR A 69 6.53 16.63 0.29
C THR A 69 6.26 16.08 1.68
N TRP A 70 7.34 15.81 2.42
CA TRP A 70 7.33 15.37 3.81
C TRP A 70 7.90 16.45 4.72
N ARG A 71 7.24 16.71 5.86
CA ARG A 71 7.61 17.74 6.85
C ARG A 71 8.72 17.31 7.82
N GLY A 72 9.38 16.19 7.53
CA GLY A 72 10.28 15.47 8.44
C GLY A 72 9.54 14.31 9.12
N GLY A 73 10.12 13.11 9.07
CA GLY A 73 9.46 11.87 9.49
C GLY A 73 8.47 11.31 8.44
N PRO A 74 7.67 10.29 8.80
CA PRO A 74 7.72 9.57 10.07
C PRO A 74 9.02 8.77 10.20
N HIS A 75 9.50 8.61 11.42
CA HIS A 75 10.76 7.89 11.64
C HIS A 75 10.52 6.37 11.70
N PRO A 76 11.37 5.57 11.05
CA PRO A 76 11.34 4.12 11.18
C PRO A 76 11.46 3.69 12.64
N ARG A 77 10.50 2.89 13.12
CA ARG A 77 10.53 2.32 14.49
C ARG A 77 10.83 0.83 14.44
N ARG A 78 11.71 0.40 15.34
CA ARG A 78 12.09 -1.01 15.52
C ARG A 78 12.07 -1.33 17.03
N PRO A 79 11.36 -2.37 17.48
CA PRO A 79 10.44 -3.20 16.69
C PRO A 79 9.22 -2.39 16.21
N PRO A 80 8.53 -2.86 15.16
CA PRO A 80 7.26 -2.27 14.72
C PRO A 80 6.22 -2.22 15.85
N SER A 81 5.30 -1.25 15.79
CA SER A 81 4.15 -1.21 16.67
C SER A 81 3.25 -2.44 16.47
N LYS A 82 2.60 -2.89 17.55
CA LYS A 82 1.64 -3.99 17.48
C LYS A 82 0.43 -3.58 16.63
N ASN A 83 -0.10 -4.55 15.87
CA ASN A 83 -1.39 -4.40 15.19
C ASN A 83 -2.52 -4.21 16.20
N HIS A 84 -3.61 -3.56 15.76
CA HIS A 84 -4.80 -3.36 16.56
C HIS A 84 -5.42 -4.70 16.99
N GLY A 85 -6.08 -4.72 18.15
CA GLY A 85 -6.71 -5.93 18.68
C GLY A 85 -7.75 -6.56 17.74
N SER A 86 -8.37 -5.76 16.88
CA SER A 86 -9.32 -6.23 15.87
C SER A 86 -8.68 -7.16 14.82
N CYS A 87 -7.40 -6.96 14.47
CA CYS A 87 -6.70 -7.89 13.57
C CYS A 87 -6.54 -9.27 14.17
N ARG A 88 -6.28 -9.36 15.49
CA ARG A 88 -6.19 -10.65 16.18
C ARG A 88 -7.55 -11.32 16.30
N ARG A 89 -8.60 -10.53 16.57
CA ARG A 89 -9.99 -11.02 16.67
C ARG A 89 -10.48 -11.64 15.35
N TYR A 90 -10.15 -11.01 14.22
CA TYR A 90 -10.62 -11.43 12.89
C TYR A 90 -9.50 -11.99 12.01
N LEU A 91 -8.54 -12.70 12.61
CA LEU A 91 -7.30 -13.12 11.94
C LEU A 91 -7.55 -13.90 10.65
N ARG A 92 -8.52 -14.83 10.64
CA ARG A 92 -8.86 -15.62 9.44
C ARG A 92 -9.29 -14.73 8.27
N ALA A 93 -10.21 -13.80 8.52
CA ALA A 93 -10.68 -12.86 7.50
C ALA A 93 -9.56 -11.90 7.05
N VAL A 94 -8.70 -11.45 7.97
CA VAL A 94 -7.52 -10.63 7.64
C VAL A 94 -6.54 -11.41 6.76
N THR A 95 -6.18 -12.64 7.11
CA THR A 95 -5.28 -13.47 6.30
C THR A 95 -5.84 -13.71 4.90
N ARG A 96 -7.15 -13.96 4.79
CA ARG A 96 -7.82 -14.06 3.50
C ARG A 96 -7.65 -12.80 2.66
N ARG A 97 -7.88 -11.61 3.24
CA ARG A 97 -7.69 -10.33 2.55
C ARG A 97 -6.28 -10.09 2.10
N LEU A 98 -5.30 -10.42 2.94
CA LEU A 98 -3.90 -10.29 2.60
C LEU A 98 -3.53 -11.25 1.47
N ARG A 99 -4.04 -12.49 1.48
CA ARG A 99 -3.87 -13.45 0.38
C ARG A 99 -4.50 -12.95 -0.93
N GLU A 100 -5.74 -12.50 -0.89
CA GLU A 100 -6.41 -11.90 -2.07
C GLU A 100 -5.60 -10.71 -2.61
N GLY A 101 -5.08 -9.84 -1.73
CA GLY A 101 -4.24 -8.71 -2.11
C GLY A 101 -2.88 -9.12 -2.66
N GLN A 102 -2.30 -10.21 -2.16
CA GLN A 102 -1.08 -10.81 -2.71
C GLN A 102 -1.32 -11.35 -4.12
N ASP A 103 -2.37 -12.16 -4.32
CA ASP A 103 -2.71 -12.77 -5.62
C ASP A 103 -3.00 -11.74 -6.71
N SER A 104 -3.58 -10.61 -6.32
CA SER A 104 -3.92 -9.52 -7.23
C SER A 104 -2.79 -8.50 -7.40
N GLY A 105 -1.63 -8.69 -6.75
CA GLY A 105 -0.50 -7.77 -6.81
C GLY A 105 -0.72 -6.43 -6.08
N HIS A 106 -1.79 -6.30 -5.30
CA HIS A 106 -2.02 -5.12 -4.45
C HIS A 106 -1.08 -5.05 -3.25
N TYR A 107 -0.63 -6.21 -2.75
CA TYR A 107 0.28 -6.30 -1.61
C TYR A 107 1.56 -7.03 -1.99
N MET A 108 2.69 -6.37 -1.72
CA MET A 108 3.99 -7.02 -1.62
C MET A 108 4.10 -7.71 -0.26
N VAL A 109 4.20 -9.04 -0.26
CA VAL A 109 4.38 -9.83 0.96
C VAL A 109 5.81 -10.37 0.96
N VAL A 110 6.53 -10.08 2.04
CA VAL A 110 7.93 -10.50 2.26
C VAL A 110 8.13 -10.91 3.71
N ASP A 111 9.24 -11.59 3.98
CA ASP A 111 9.65 -11.93 5.34
C ASP A 111 9.92 -10.67 6.17
N ALA A 112 9.57 -10.73 7.46
CA ALA A 112 9.67 -9.57 8.35
C ALA A 112 11.12 -9.08 8.58
N ASP A 113 12.13 -9.94 8.39
CA ASP A 113 13.53 -9.58 8.55
C ASP A 113 14.08 -8.74 7.39
N ILE A 114 13.42 -8.73 6.23
CA ILE A 114 13.72 -7.81 5.10
C ILE A 114 13.67 -6.35 5.56
N LEU A 115 12.86 -6.04 6.58
CA LEU A 115 12.80 -4.71 7.18
C LEU A 115 14.15 -4.22 7.76
N LYS A 116 15.12 -5.12 7.98
CA LYS A 116 16.51 -4.76 8.34
C LYS A 116 17.30 -4.23 7.14
N GLN A 117 16.96 -4.67 5.92
CA GLN A 117 17.56 -4.22 4.66
C GLN A 117 16.90 -2.94 4.13
N TRP A 118 15.67 -2.65 4.58
CA TRP A 118 14.91 -1.44 4.24
C TRP A 118 14.86 -0.48 5.44
N PRO A 119 15.97 0.22 5.76
CA PRO A 119 16.05 1.08 6.94
C PRO A 119 15.04 2.22 6.91
N GLU A 120 14.66 2.72 5.74
CA GLU A 120 13.64 3.74 5.52
C GLU A 120 12.19 3.24 5.73
N GLY A 121 11.99 1.92 5.83
CA GLY A 121 10.66 1.33 5.97
C GLY A 121 9.97 1.74 7.27
N VAL A 122 8.82 2.42 7.15
CA VAL A 122 7.97 2.82 8.28
C VAL A 122 6.80 1.85 8.41
N CYS A 123 6.57 1.35 9.62
CA CYS A 123 5.47 0.43 9.91
C CYS A 123 4.34 1.15 10.66
N SER A 124 3.11 1.01 10.16
CA SER A 124 1.89 1.42 10.85
C SER A 124 1.12 0.18 11.35
N PRO A 125 0.38 0.29 12.47
CA PRO A 125 -0.51 -0.78 12.90
C PRO A 125 -1.55 -1.11 11.83
N LEU A 126 -1.77 -2.40 11.59
CA LEU A 126 -2.92 -2.87 10.83
C LEU A 126 -4.12 -3.02 11.76
N GLY A 127 -5.29 -2.60 11.30
CA GLY A 127 -6.59 -2.84 11.92
C GLY A 127 -7.55 -3.58 11.00
N ALA A 128 -8.57 -4.20 11.60
CA ALA A 128 -9.70 -4.79 10.91
C ALA A 128 -10.98 -4.06 11.31
N VAL A 129 -11.83 -3.74 10.33
CA VAL A 129 -13.13 -3.08 10.52
C VAL A 129 -14.23 -3.90 9.86
N GLU A 130 -15.34 -4.02 10.57
CA GLU A 130 -16.50 -4.79 10.14
C GLU A 130 -17.16 -4.15 8.91
N LYS A 131 -17.70 -4.99 8.04
CA LYS A 131 -18.54 -4.56 6.93
C LYS A 131 -19.99 -4.58 7.39
N LYS A 132 -20.77 -3.60 6.93
CA LYS A 132 -22.20 -3.58 7.19
C LYS A 132 -22.83 -4.82 6.52
N ASP A 133 -23.73 -5.49 7.24
CA ASP A 133 -24.51 -6.62 6.73
C ASP A 133 -23.68 -7.85 6.30
N VAL A 134 -22.44 -8.00 6.83
CA VAL A 134 -21.58 -9.17 6.58
C VAL A 134 -20.96 -9.64 7.89
N ASP A 135 -20.89 -10.95 8.10
CA ASP A 135 -20.22 -11.55 9.26
C ASP A 135 -18.72 -11.21 9.26
N PRO A 136 -18.18 -10.53 10.29
CA PRO A 136 -16.76 -10.19 10.36
C PRO A 136 -15.83 -11.40 10.53
N ALA A 137 -16.34 -12.58 10.91
CA ALA A 137 -15.59 -13.82 10.86
C ALA A 137 -15.32 -14.28 9.42
N GLU A 138 -16.21 -13.91 8.51
CA GLU A 138 -16.06 -14.18 7.08
C GLU A 138 -15.33 -13.04 6.40
N GLU A 139 -15.72 -11.77 6.62
CA GLU A 139 -15.17 -10.66 5.85
C GLU A 139 -14.98 -9.37 6.64
N VAL A 140 -13.78 -8.80 6.54
CA VAL A 140 -13.45 -7.50 7.11
C VAL A 140 -12.83 -6.57 6.06
N ARG A 141 -12.74 -5.29 6.40
CA ARG A 141 -11.84 -4.31 5.76
C ARG A 141 -10.56 -4.23 6.57
N THR A 142 -9.43 -4.50 5.94
CA THR A 142 -8.12 -4.19 6.50
C THR A 142 -7.86 -2.69 6.37
N ILE A 143 -7.31 -2.06 7.41
CA ILE A 143 -7.01 -0.62 7.42
C ILE A 143 -5.61 -0.41 7.99
N HIS A 144 -4.82 0.40 7.31
CA HIS A 144 -3.55 0.89 7.85
C HIS A 144 -3.80 2.12 8.72
N ASP A 145 -3.36 2.08 9.97
CA ASP A 145 -3.42 3.23 10.86
C ASP A 145 -2.28 4.20 10.58
N LEU A 146 -2.46 4.99 9.52
CA LEU A 146 -1.50 6.01 9.09
C LEU A 146 -1.43 7.23 10.01
N SER A 147 -2.28 7.28 11.06
CA SER A 147 -2.30 8.33 12.08
C SER A 147 -1.50 7.96 13.32
N TYR A 148 -1.05 6.70 13.44
CA TYR A 148 -0.21 6.23 14.53
C TYR A 148 1.28 6.19 14.12
N PRO A 149 2.20 6.50 15.05
CA PRO A 149 1.98 7.07 16.38
C PRO A 149 1.63 8.55 16.33
N LYS A 150 0.95 9.03 17.37
CA LYS A 150 0.62 10.46 17.48
C LYS A 150 1.90 11.30 17.35
N ASN A 151 1.84 12.34 16.51
CA ASN A 151 2.92 13.30 16.21
C ASN A 151 4.12 12.77 15.38
N ASP A 152 4.15 11.50 15.00
CA ASP A 152 5.26 10.91 14.20
C ASP A 152 4.71 9.81 13.28
N SER A 153 3.54 10.09 12.70
CA SER A 153 2.84 9.20 11.76
C SER A 153 2.93 9.71 10.34
N VAL A 154 2.62 8.83 9.38
CA VAL A 154 2.58 9.17 7.95
C VAL A 154 1.68 10.39 7.71
N ASN A 155 0.50 10.43 8.34
CA ASN A 155 -0.44 11.54 8.19
C ASN A 155 0.08 12.85 8.77
N VAL A 156 0.90 12.81 9.83
CA VAL A 156 1.49 14.02 10.42
C VAL A 156 2.61 14.57 9.53
N ALA A 157 3.44 13.67 8.98
CA ALA A 157 4.56 14.04 8.14
C ALA A 157 4.13 14.50 6.73
N PHE A 158 3.01 14.00 6.22
CA PHE A 158 2.52 14.32 4.89
C PHE A 158 2.12 15.80 4.77
N VAL A 159 2.68 16.50 3.77
CA VAL A 159 2.31 17.89 3.46
C VAL A 159 1.15 17.90 2.48
N THR A 160 -0.09 18.04 2.97
CA THR A 160 -1.30 18.00 2.13
C THR A 160 -1.30 19.03 0.99
N ASP A 161 -0.72 20.20 1.19
CA ASP A 161 -0.63 21.23 0.14
C ASP A 161 0.39 20.90 -0.96
N SER A 162 1.20 19.85 -0.80
CA SER A 162 2.12 19.38 -1.86
C SER A 162 1.43 18.60 -2.97
N VAL A 163 0.18 18.16 -2.75
CA VAL A 163 -0.59 17.43 -3.76
C VAL A 163 -1.75 18.27 -4.30
N PRO A 164 -2.19 18.03 -5.55
CA PRO A 164 -3.32 18.72 -6.14
C PRO A 164 -4.61 18.58 -5.32
N LYS A 165 -5.29 19.71 -5.08
CA LYS A 165 -6.55 19.73 -4.33
C LYS A 165 -7.67 19.12 -5.15
N VAL A 166 -8.23 18.01 -4.66
CA VAL A 166 -9.42 17.40 -5.24
C VAL A 166 -10.62 18.30 -4.98
N ARG A 167 -11.29 18.75 -6.05
CA ARG A 167 -12.54 19.49 -5.96
C ARG A 167 -13.72 18.53 -6.12
N TYR A 168 -14.39 18.23 -5.02
CA TYR A 168 -15.61 17.44 -5.06
C TYR A 168 -16.79 18.32 -5.47
N LYS A 169 -17.52 17.90 -6.50
CA LYS A 169 -18.88 18.38 -6.76
C LYS A 169 -19.85 17.31 -6.27
N SER A 170 -20.94 17.72 -5.64
CA SER A 170 -22.01 16.79 -5.28
C SER A 170 -22.48 16.04 -6.52
N VAL A 171 -22.73 14.74 -6.40
CA VAL A 171 -23.29 13.91 -7.48
C VAL A 171 -24.58 14.52 -8.02
N ILE A 172 -25.38 15.17 -7.17
CA ILE A 172 -26.61 15.88 -7.55
C ILE A 172 -26.34 17.03 -8.54
N VAL A 173 -25.17 17.66 -8.46
CA VAL A 173 -24.76 18.76 -9.35
C VAL A 173 -24.20 18.23 -10.67
N VAL A 174 -23.58 17.05 -10.67
CA VAL A 174 -22.92 16.46 -11.85
C VAL A 174 -23.88 15.62 -12.70
N ALA A 175 -24.87 14.96 -12.08
CA ALA A 175 -25.82 14.08 -12.76
C ALA A 175 -27.01 14.83 -13.41
N ARG A 176 -26.81 16.07 -13.84
CA ARG A 176 -27.79 16.84 -14.62
C ARG A 176 -27.54 16.68 -16.11
#